data_AF-A0A956GTM8-F1
#
_entry.id   AF-A0A956GTM8-F1
#
_cell.length_a   1.000
_cell.length_b   1.000
_cell.length_c   1.000
_cell.angle_alpha   90.00
_cell.angle_beta   90.00
_cell.angle_gamma   90.00
#
_symmetry.space_group_name_H-M   'P 1'
#
loop_
_entity.id
_entity.type
_entity.pdbx_description
1 polymer ?
#
loop_
_entity_poly.entity_id
_entity_poly.type
_entity_poly.pdbx_seq_one_letter_code
_entity_poly.pdbx_strand_id
1 'polypeptide(L)'
;MHGTVILHGDQAVVGGFIHNLSLTGVAIDARDAPAAGDEVLVELRLPGTRRLRARGRVVRVERDDESARIAVRFADLPADAEDAIEDELVLALGAVRRRAVVIVDDIEDRRVDVAEAMRERALTPLTPGTPLEVIDMLSDPSVHVDVCAVSQRFADLSGGDVASFLKESFPWVRIVRIGSDVSAAAEDAADAWDDVTDEQWG
;
A
#
# COMPACT_ATOMS: atom_id res chain seq x y z
N MET A 1 0.68 -6.23 -2.05
CA MET A 1 2.15 -6.09 -1.91
C MET A 1 2.49 -4.62 -2.12
N HIS A 2 3.24 -4.00 -1.21
CA HIS A 2 3.59 -2.58 -1.31
C HIS A 2 5.07 -2.43 -1.57
N GLY A 3 5.43 -1.52 -2.47
CA GLY A 3 6.80 -1.23 -2.79
C GLY A 3 6.89 -0.04 -3.73
N THR A 4 8.11 0.43 -3.92
CA THR A 4 8.37 1.51 -4.88
C THR A 4 9.12 0.96 -6.08
N VAL A 5 8.90 1.60 -7.22
CA VAL A 5 9.54 1.22 -8.48
C VAL A 5 10.06 2.46 -9.17
N ILE A 6 11.20 2.30 -9.81
CA ILE A 6 11.78 3.30 -10.71
C ILE A 6 11.95 2.63 -12.07
N LEU A 7 11.33 3.22 -13.09
CA LEU A 7 11.51 2.85 -14.49
C LEU A 7 12.55 3.78 -15.10
N HIS A 8 13.62 3.20 -15.65
CA HIS A 8 14.58 3.91 -16.46
C HIS A 8 14.32 3.58 -17.93
N GLY A 9 13.74 4.52 -18.66
CA GLY A 9 13.62 4.48 -20.12
C GLY A 9 14.63 5.40 -20.80
N ASP A 10 14.69 5.35 -22.13
CA ASP A 10 15.64 6.14 -22.91
C ASP A 10 15.44 7.66 -22.80
N GLN A 11 14.20 8.09 -22.56
CA GLN A 11 13.83 9.52 -22.56
C GLN A 11 13.49 10.07 -21.16
N ALA A 12 13.21 9.19 -20.19
CA ALA A 12 12.72 9.60 -18.88
C ALA A 12 12.99 8.56 -17.79
N VAL A 13 13.05 9.06 -16.55
CA VAL A 13 13.01 8.24 -15.34
C VAL A 13 11.66 8.48 -14.67
N VAL A 14 10.90 7.41 -14.46
CA VAL A 14 9.56 7.46 -13.86
C VAL A 14 9.58 6.72 -12.53
N GLY A 15 9.23 7.42 -11.45
CA GLY A 15 9.02 6.83 -10.13
C GLY A 15 7.53 6.57 -9.89
N GLY A 16 7.22 5.46 -9.24
CA GLY A 16 5.85 5.10 -8.89
C GLY A 16 5.76 4.10 -7.75
N PHE A 17 4.54 3.67 -7.49
CA PHE A 17 4.20 2.66 -6.49
C PHE A 17 3.79 1.37 -7.18
N ILE A 18 4.19 0.25 -6.60
CA ILE A 18 3.78 -1.07 -7.08
C ILE A 18 2.31 -1.27 -6.74
N HIS A 19 1.50 -1.44 -7.78
CA HIS A 19 0.08 -1.80 -7.68
C HIS A 19 -0.07 -3.32 -7.56
N ASN A 20 0.63 -4.06 -8.42
CA ASN A 20 0.63 -5.53 -8.44
C ASN A 20 2.01 -6.02 -8.91
N LEU A 21 2.50 -7.12 -8.35
CA LEU A 21 3.77 -7.74 -8.74
C LEU A 21 3.60 -9.25 -8.91
N SER A 22 4.20 -9.78 -9.97
CA SER A 22 4.31 -11.21 -10.25
C SER A 22 5.71 -11.53 -10.78
N LEU A 23 6.01 -12.81 -10.94
CA LEU A 23 7.23 -13.27 -11.63
C LEU A 23 7.30 -12.85 -13.11
N THR A 24 6.17 -12.48 -13.73
CA THR A 24 6.15 -12.14 -15.17
C THR A 24 6.13 -10.64 -15.44
N GLY A 25 5.88 -9.83 -14.42
CA GLY A 25 5.72 -8.39 -14.60
C GLY A 25 5.21 -7.68 -13.36
N VAL A 26 5.12 -6.36 -13.50
CA VAL A 26 4.69 -5.43 -12.46
C VAL A 26 3.68 -4.43 -13.03
N ALA A 27 2.62 -4.16 -12.27
CA ALA A 27 1.71 -3.04 -12.48
C ALA A 27 2.09 -1.91 -11.52
N ILE A 28 2.10 -0.68 -12.03
CA ILE A 28 2.68 0.49 -11.36
C ILE A 28 1.69 1.63 -11.47
N ASP A 29 1.43 2.32 -10.37
CA ASP A 29 0.75 3.61 -10.37
C ASP A 29 1.80 4.74 -10.29
N ALA A 30 1.79 5.65 -11.25
CA ALA A 30 2.77 6.75 -11.39
C ALA A 30 2.11 8.02 -11.95
N ARG A 31 2.75 9.19 -11.81
CA ARG A 31 2.23 10.45 -12.38
C ARG A 31 2.49 10.60 -13.89
N ASP A 32 3.50 9.91 -14.39
CA ASP A 32 3.90 9.94 -15.79
C ASP A 32 4.23 8.52 -16.24
N ALA A 33 4.32 8.27 -17.55
CA ALA A 33 4.53 6.93 -18.09
C ALA A 33 5.35 6.96 -19.38
N PRO A 34 6.32 6.03 -19.54
CA PRO A 34 6.92 5.74 -20.85
C PRO A 34 5.84 5.29 -21.85
N ALA A 35 6.16 5.25 -23.15
CA ALA A 35 5.22 4.79 -24.15
C ALA A 35 5.02 3.26 -24.08
N ALA A 36 3.83 2.80 -24.47
CA ALA A 36 3.62 1.37 -24.66
C ALA A 36 4.56 0.84 -25.76
N GLY A 37 5.23 -0.26 -25.47
CA GLY A 37 6.25 -0.88 -26.31
C GLY A 37 7.69 -0.55 -25.92
N ASP A 38 7.92 0.50 -25.12
CA ASP A 38 9.26 0.92 -24.69
C ASP A 38 9.94 -0.15 -23.85
N GLU A 39 11.25 -0.31 -24.05
CA GLU A 39 12.10 -1.12 -23.17
C GLU A 39 12.57 -0.27 -21.99
N VAL A 40 12.51 -0.85 -20.80
CA VAL A 40 12.84 -0.17 -19.56
C VAL A 40 13.71 -1.05 -18.68
N LEU A 41 14.61 -0.43 -17.93
CA LEU A 41 15.20 -1.06 -16.75
C LEU A 41 14.29 -0.76 -15.56
N VAL A 42 13.75 -1.80 -14.95
CA VAL A 42 12.89 -1.75 -13.78
C VAL A 42 13.76 -1.92 -12.54
N GLU A 43 13.70 -0.97 -11.64
CA GLU A 43 14.34 -1.05 -10.34
C GLU A 43 13.27 -1.12 -9.25
N LEU A 44 13.17 -2.27 -8.58
CA LEU A 44 12.17 -2.54 -7.55
C LEU A 44 12.79 -2.39 -6.17
N ARG A 45 12.02 -1.78 -5.26
CA ARG A 45 12.28 -1.76 -3.83
C ARG A 45 11.10 -2.40 -3.12
N LEU A 46 11.28 -3.66 -2.76
CA LEU A 46 10.33 -4.43 -1.98
C LEU A 46 10.75 -4.40 -0.49
N PRO A 47 9.82 -4.72 0.42
CA PRO A 47 10.13 -4.88 1.82
C PRO A 47 11.26 -5.86 2.11
N GLY A 48 12.12 -5.55 3.08
CA GLY A 48 13.12 -6.50 3.59
C GLY A 48 14.16 -7.02 2.58
N THR A 49 14.10 -6.59 1.32
CA THR A 49 14.94 -7.09 0.23
C THR A 49 15.90 -6.01 -0.24
N ARG A 50 16.97 -6.47 -0.91
CA ARG A 50 17.85 -5.56 -1.64
C ARG A 50 17.12 -5.06 -2.88
N ARG A 51 17.53 -3.89 -3.34
CA ARG A 51 17.07 -3.31 -4.60
C ARG A 51 17.24 -4.32 -5.74
N LEU A 52 16.12 -4.74 -6.33
CA LEU A 52 16.09 -5.68 -7.46
C LEU A 52 16.12 -4.91 -8.77
N ARG A 53 16.74 -5.51 -9.80
CA ARG A 53 16.81 -4.92 -11.14
C ARG A 53 16.43 -5.95 -12.18
N ALA A 54 15.51 -5.57 -13.05
CA ALA A 54 15.01 -6.41 -14.13
C ALA A 54 14.91 -5.60 -15.42
N ARG A 55 15.10 -6.25 -16.57
CA ARG A 55 14.72 -5.65 -17.85
C ARG A 55 13.25 -5.94 -18.11
N GLY A 56 12.55 -4.97 -18.68
CA GLY A 56 11.15 -5.14 -19.02
C GLY A 56 10.73 -4.34 -20.24
N ARG A 57 9.50 -4.59 -20.67
CA ARG A 57 8.83 -3.87 -21.73
C ARG A 57 7.50 -3.36 -21.23
N VAL A 58 7.21 -2.09 -21.46
CA VAL A 58 5.90 -1.52 -21.17
C VAL A 58 4.88 -2.16 -22.11
N VAL A 59 3.93 -2.92 -21.58
CA VAL A 59 2.92 -3.64 -22.37
C VAL A 59 1.56 -2.94 -22.37
N ARG A 60 1.31 -2.06 -21.39
CA ARG A 60 0.07 -1.29 -21.28
C ARG A 60 0.30 -0.02 -20.49
N VAL A 61 -0.36 1.07 -20.90
CA VAL A 61 -0.44 2.32 -20.16
C VAL A 61 -1.90 2.79 -20.19
N GLU A 62 -2.50 2.93 -19.03
CA GLU A 62 -3.82 3.51 -18.83
C GLU A 62 -3.62 4.85 -18.14
N ARG A 63 -4.12 5.94 -18.73
CA ARG A 63 -3.99 7.29 -18.16
C ARG A 63 -5.34 7.76 -17.66
N ASP A 64 -5.34 8.38 -16.49
CA ASP A 64 -6.43 9.22 -16.00
C ASP A 64 -5.96 10.69 -15.93
N ASP A 65 -6.77 11.58 -15.37
CA ASP A 65 -6.50 13.02 -15.36
C ASP A 65 -5.27 13.42 -14.52
N GLU A 66 -4.85 12.59 -13.55
CA GLU A 66 -3.79 12.93 -12.58
C GLU A 66 -2.68 11.87 -12.44
N SER A 67 -2.88 10.69 -13.04
CA SER A 67 -2.02 9.52 -12.88
C SER A 67 -2.07 8.59 -14.10
N ALA A 68 -1.15 7.62 -14.10
CA ALA A 68 -1.02 6.59 -15.10
C ALA A 68 -0.77 5.24 -14.43
N ARG A 69 -1.53 4.23 -14.86
CA ARG A 69 -1.30 2.83 -14.53
C ARG A 69 -0.50 2.17 -15.65
N ILE A 70 0.69 1.69 -15.31
CA ILE A 70 1.68 1.14 -16.24
C ILE A 70 1.84 -0.34 -15.95
N ALA A 71 1.66 -1.20 -16.96
CA ALA A 71 2.03 -2.60 -16.86
C ALA A 71 3.34 -2.84 -17.61
N VAL A 72 4.31 -3.41 -16.91
CA VAL A 72 5.61 -3.80 -17.45
C VAL A 72 5.73 -5.31 -17.38
N ARG A 73 6.00 -5.95 -18.53
CA ARG A 73 6.35 -7.37 -18.58
C ARG A 73 7.85 -7.51 -18.44
N PHE A 74 8.31 -8.38 -17.55
CA PHE A 74 9.74 -8.68 -17.43
C PHE A 74 10.20 -9.50 -18.63
N ALA A 75 11.41 -9.19 -19.13
CA ALA A 75 12.05 -9.94 -20.20
C ALA A 75 12.70 -11.20 -19.62
N ASP A 76 13.56 -11.01 -18.62
CA ASP A 76 14.18 -12.05 -17.79
C ASP A 76 14.30 -11.50 -16.36
N LEU A 77 14.01 -12.35 -15.38
CA LEU A 77 14.34 -12.08 -13.97
C LEU A 77 15.60 -12.86 -13.60
N PRO A 78 16.59 -12.21 -12.98
CA PRO A 78 17.66 -12.92 -12.28
C PRO A 78 17.08 -13.85 -11.21
N ALA A 79 17.67 -15.03 -11.00
CA ALA A 79 17.17 -16.01 -10.02
C ALA A 79 17.06 -15.43 -8.60
N ASP A 80 17.98 -14.54 -8.21
CA ASP A 80 17.92 -13.83 -6.93
C ASP A 80 16.76 -12.84 -6.84
N ALA A 81 16.29 -12.30 -7.97
CA ALA A 81 15.09 -11.48 -8.02
C ALA A 81 13.81 -12.33 -8.03
N GLU A 82 13.81 -13.50 -8.67
CA GLU A 82 12.70 -14.46 -8.60
C GLU A 82 12.46 -14.91 -7.16
N ASP A 83 13.52 -15.40 -6.49
CA ASP A 83 13.46 -15.83 -5.09
C ASP A 83 12.95 -14.71 -4.18
N ALA A 84 13.44 -13.48 -4.35
CA ALA A 84 13.01 -12.33 -3.54
C ALA A 84 11.54 -11.94 -3.78
N ILE A 85 11.03 -12.08 -5.01
CA ILE A 85 9.61 -11.85 -5.32
C ILE A 85 8.75 -12.97 -4.69
N GLU A 86 9.19 -14.23 -4.77
CA GLU A 86 8.48 -15.35 -4.15
C GLU A 86 8.42 -15.25 -2.62
N ASP A 87 9.54 -14.94 -1.98
CA ASP A 87 9.61 -14.73 -0.52
C ASP A 87 8.65 -13.60 -0.09
N GLU A 88 8.62 -12.50 -0.84
CA GLU A 88 7.72 -11.39 -0.57
C GLU A 88 6.24 -11.76 -0.81
N LEU A 89 5.93 -12.57 -1.83
CA LEU A 89 4.59 -13.11 -2.02
C LEU A 89 4.16 -13.98 -0.83
N VAL A 90 5.05 -14.80 -0.29
CA VAL A 90 4.78 -15.63 0.90
C VAL A 90 4.56 -14.75 2.14
N LEU A 91 5.36 -13.71 2.33
CA LEU A 91 5.19 -12.75 3.44
C LEU A 91 3.88 -11.98 3.32
N ALA A 92 3.56 -11.45 2.14
CA ALA A 92 2.32 -10.75 1.85
C ALA A 92 1.11 -11.65 2.10
N LEU A 93 1.14 -12.92 1.66
CA LEU A 93 0.10 -13.91 1.97
C LEU A 93 -0.03 -14.15 3.48
N GLY A 94 1.08 -14.17 4.21
CA GLY A 94 1.09 -14.25 5.67
C GLY A 94 0.51 -13.01 6.34
N ALA A 95 0.68 -11.83 5.76
CA ALA A 95 0.21 -10.56 6.30
C ALA A 95 -1.26 -10.27 5.99
N VAL A 96 -1.76 -10.67 4.81
CA VAL A 96 -3.21 -10.65 4.49
C VAL A 96 -4.01 -11.41 5.54
N ARG A 97 -3.46 -12.50 6.09
CA ARG A 97 -4.11 -13.24 7.19
C ARG A 97 -4.23 -12.45 8.50
N ARG A 98 -3.45 -11.38 8.67
CA ARG A 98 -3.44 -10.55 9.88
C ARG A 98 -4.46 -9.40 9.82
N ARG A 99 -4.91 -8.98 8.63
CA ARG A 99 -5.92 -7.90 8.44
C ARG A 99 -5.60 -6.68 9.32
N ALA A 100 -4.41 -6.10 9.16
CA ALA A 100 -3.90 -5.06 10.06
C ALA A 100 -4.60 -3.71 9.87
N VAL A 101 -5.01 -3.04 10.93
CA VAL A 101 -5.63 -1.70 10.83
C VAL A 101 -4.88 -0.71 11.69
N VAL A 102 -4.40 0.37 11.10
CA VAL A 102 -3.79 1.46 11.88
C VAL A 102 -4.89 2.37 12.42
N ILE A 103 -4.93 2.54 13.74
CA ILE A 103 -5.89 3.41 14.43
C ILE A 103 -5.19 4.74 14.74
N VAL A 104 -5.66 5.80 14.10
CA VAL A 104 -5.16 7.17 14.23
C VAL A 104 -6.13 7.98 15.08
N ASP A 105 -5.91 7.93 16.39
CA ASP A 105 -6.77 8.56 17.40
C ASP A 105 -5.94 9.05 18.59
N ASP A 106 -6.16 10.30 19.01
CA ASP A 106 -5.45 10.93 20.12
C ASP A 106 -6.10 10.63 21.48
N ILE A 107 -7.38 10.26 21.50
CA ILE A 107 -8.11 9.90 22.72
C ILE A 107 -7.83 8.43 23.05
N GLU A 108 -7.04 8.21 24.11
CA GLU A 108 -6.61 6.87 24.53
C GLU A 108 -7.76 5.91 24.78
N ASP A 109 -8.77 6.31 25.57
CA ASP A 109 -9.91 5.44 25.89
C ASP A 109 -10.66 5.00 24.61
N ARG A 110 -10.95 5.95 23.71
CA ARG A 110 -11.61 5.65 22.43
C ARG A 110 -10.75 4.76 21.54
N ARG A 111 -9.44 4.99 21.51
CA ARG A 111 -8.49 4.16 20.76
C ARG A 111 -8.48 2.72 21.27
N VAL A 112 -8.55 2.52 22.58
CA VAL A 112 -8.67 1.19 23.21
C VAL A 112 -9.98 0.52 22.81
N ASP A 113 -11.11 1.23 22.93
CA ASP A 113 -12.43 0.70 22.57
C ASP A 113 -12.50 0.29 21.08
N VAL A 114 -11.99 1.14 20.18
CA VAL A 114 -11.91 0.84 18.75
C VAL A 114 -11.01 -0.36 18.47
N ALA A 115 -9.86 -0.45 19.14
CA ALA A 115 -8.97 -1.60 18.99
C ALA A 115 -9.65 -2.90 19.45
N GLU A 116 -10.39 -2.88 20.56
CA GLU A 116 -11.14 -4.06 21.02
C GLU A 116 -12.23 -4.46 20.02
N ALA A 117 -13.06 -3.53 19.55
CA ALA A 117 -14.10 -3.80 18.56
C ALA A 117 -13.56 -4.33 17.23
N MET A 118 -12.36 -3.90 16.82
CA MET A 118 -11.65 -4.44 15.65
C MET A 118 -11.15 -5.87 15.88
N ARG A 119 -10.58 -6.18 17.05
CA ARG A 119 -10.13 -7.55 17.38
C ARG A 119 -11.29 -8.55 17.40
N GLU A 120 -12.47 -8.13 17.87
CA GLU A 120 -13.68 -8.96 17.83
C GLU A 120 -14.08 -9.36 16.40
N ARG A 121 -13.66 -8.57 15.41
CA ARG A 121 -13.86 -8.84 13.97
C ARG A 121 -12.66 -9.52 13.31
N ALA A 122 -11.74 -10.07 14.10
CA ALA A 122 -10.51 -10.70 13.64
C ALA A 122 -9.60 -9.77 12.81
N LEU A 123 -9.64 -8.47 13.09
CA LEU A 123 -8.66 -7.50 12.60
C LEU A 123 -7.49 -7.39 13.58
N THR A 124 -6.32 -6.97 13.10
CA THR A 124 -5.15 -6.71 13.96
C THR A 124 -4.92 -5.20 14.10
N PRO A 125 -5.44 -4.55 15.16
CA PRO A 125 -5.26 -3.12 15.34
C PRO A 125 -3.80 -2.78 15.71
N LEU A 126 -3.27 -1.74 15.07
CA LEU A 126 -1.99 -1.10 15.35
C LEU A 126 -2.28 0.32 15.83
N THR A 127 -1.77 0.68 17.01
CA THR A 127 -2.16 1.94 17.70
C THR A 127 -0.93 2.84 17.90
N PRO A 128 -0.42 3.49 16.84
CA PRO A 128 0.65 4.47 16.98
C PRO A 128 0.20 5.64 17.86
N GLY A 129 1.11 6.13 18.70
CA GLY A 129 0.89 7.26 19.59
C GLY A 129 1.13 8.62 18.94
N THR A 130 1.77 8.67 17.76
CA THR A 130 2.13 9.94 17.10
C THR A 130 1.95 9.88 15.58
N PRO A 131 1.80 11.05 14.89
CA PRO A 131 1.80 11.11 13.42
C PRO A 131 3.05 10.54 12.77
N LEU A 132 4.21 10.71 13.40
CA LEU A 132 5.46 10.18 12.88
C LEU A 132 5.47 8.65 12.93
N GLU A 133 4.95 8.05 14.01
CA GLU A 133 4.83 6.59 14.11
C GLU A 133 3.85 6.02 13.06
N VAL A 134 2.79 6.75 12.69
CA VAL A 134 1.91 6.36 11.57
C VAL A 134 2.71 6.32 10.27
N ILE A 135 3.47 7.39 9.98
CA ILE A 135 4.28 7.48 8.76
C ILE A 135 5.35 6.39 8.73
N ASP A 136 6.07 6.20 9.84
CA ASP A 136 7.12 5.18 9.96
C ASP A 136 6.54 3.78 9.72
N MET A 137 5.36 3.50 10.29
CA MET A 137 4.69 2.21 10.13
C MET A 137 4.19 1.98 8.69
N LEU A 138 3.61 2.98 8.04
CA LEU A 138 3.14 2.87 6.65
C LEU A 138 4.30 2.90 5.64
N SER A 139 5.42 3.50 6.02
CA SER A 139 6.65 3.50 5.23
C SER A 139 7.47 2.23 5.43
N ASP A 140 7.26 1.51 6.55
CA ASP A 140 7.90 0.23 6.80
C ASP A 140 7.25 -0.83 5.91
N PRO A 141 7.97 -1.28 4.89
CA PRO A 141 7.40 -2.14 3.87
C PRO A 141 7.06 -3.53 4.48
N SER A 142 7.66 -3.91 5.63
CA SER A 142 7.35 -5.18 6.32
C SER A 142 6.04 -5.16 7.10
N VAL A 143 5.43 -3.98 7.25
CA VAL A 143 4.12 -3.80 7.87
C VAL A 143 3.08 -3.57 6.78
N HIS A 144 2.40 -4.65 6.39
CA HIS A 144 1.32 -4.55 5.41
C HIS A 144 0.06 -3.98 6.06
N VAL A 145 -0.19 -2.70 5.79
CA VAL A 145 -1.39 -1.97 6.22
C VAL A 145 -2.09 -1.44 4.99
N ASP A 146 -3.29 -1.96 4.74
CA ASP A 146 -4.16 -1.49 3.67
C ASP A 146 -5.30 -0.59 4.20
N VAL A 147 -5.52 -0.55 5.51
CA VAL A 147 -6.61 0.23 6.13
C VAL A 147 -6.12 1.07 7.31
N CYS A 148 -6.47 2.35 7.30
CA CYS A 148 -6.30 3.29 8.41
C CYS A 148 -7.67 3.79 8.89
N ALA A 149 -7.95 3.64 10.18
CA ALA A 149 -9.10 4.25 10.83
C ALA A 149 -8.67 5.59 11.47
N VAL A 150 -9.23 6.68 10.97
CA VAL A 150 -8.82 8.05 11.31
C VAL A 150 -9.95 8.77 12.05
N SER A 151 -9.66 9.21 13.26
CA SER A 151 -10.59 10.01 14.07
C SER A 151 -10.75 11.44 13.56
N GLN A 152 -11.66 12.20 14.17
CA GLN A 152 -11.94 13.58 13.75
C GLN A 152 -10.79 14.55 14.01
N ARG A 153 -9.89 14.21 14.95
CA ARG A 153 -8.68 14.99 15.28
C ARG A 153 -7.58 14.03 15.70
N PHE A 154 -6.35 14.37 15.35
CA PHE A 154 -5.20 13.63 15.81
C PHE A 154 -4.06 14.60 16.08
N ALA A 155 -3.67 14.72 17.36
CA ALA A 155 -2.84 15.82 17.83
C ALA A 155 -3.48 17.18 17.44
N ASP A 156 -2.72 18.08 16.83
CA ASP A 156 -3.20 19.40 16.42
C ASP A 156 -3.85 19.43 15.03
N LEU A 157 -3.90 18.30 14.32
CA LEU A 157 -4.41 18.21 12.96
C LEU A 157 -5.89 17.83 12.94
N SER A 158 -6.63 18.35 11.95
CA SER A 158 -7.96 17.84 11.67
C SER A 158 -7.85 16.44 11.06
N GLY A 159 -8.79 15.56 11.37
CA GLY A 159 -8.86 14.25 10.75
C GLY A 159 -9.02 14.34 9.24
N GLY A 160 -9.61 15.43 8.72
CA GLY A 160 -9.67 15.74 7.29
C GLY A 160 -8.28 15.81 6.67
N ASP A 161 -7.43 16.66 7.25
CA ASP A 161 -6.07 16.89 6.77
C ASP A 161 -5.21 15.64 6.88
N VAL A 162 -5.33 14.88 7.98
CA VAL A 162 -4.62 13.60 8.15
C VAL A 162 -5.03 12.60 7.08
N ALA A 163 -6.34 12.46 6.83
CA ALA A 163 -6.83 11.54 5.80
C ALA A 163 -6.35 11.93 4.39
N SER A 164 -6.37 13.23 4.06
CA SER A 164 -5.87 13.72 2.77
C SER A 164 -4.37 13.46 2.61
N PHE A 165 -3.57 13.78 3.63
CA PHE A 165 -2.13 13.50 3.62
C PHE A 165 -1.82 12.01 3.45
N LEU A 166 -2.53 11.14 4.17
CA LEU A 166 -2.33 9.70 4.07
C LEU A 166 -2.70 9.19 2.68
N LYS A 167 -3.80 9.66 2.09
CA LYS A 167 -4.21 9.27 0.74
C LYS A 167 -3.23 9.75 -0.34
N GLU A 168 -2.64 10.92 -0.16
CA GLU A 168 -1.63 11.45 -1.08
C GLU A 168 -0.28 10.72 -0.96
N SER A 169 0.14 10.41 0.26
CA SER A 169 1.45 9.82 0.55
C SER A 169 1.47 8.29 0.41
N PHE A 170 0.35 7.65 0.73
CA PHE A 170 0.15 6.21 0.73
C PHE A 170 -1.15 5.86 -0.01
N PRO A 171 -1.18 5.98 -1.36
CA PRO A 171 -2.41 5.88 -2.14
C PRO A 171 -3.12 4.51 -2.07
N TRP A 172 -2.41 3.48 -1.64
CA TRP A 172 -2.97 2.14 -1.43
C TRP A 172 -3.79 2.03 -0.13
N VAL A 173 -3.60 2.95 0.82
CA VAL A 173 -4.27 2.90 2.11
C VAL A 173 -5.70 3.41 1.97
N ARG A 174 -6.65 2.60 2.42
CA ARG A 174 -8.05 2.97 2.55
C ARG A 174 -8.30 3.64 3.89
N ILE A 175 -9.06 4.73 3.85
CA ILE A 175 -9.33 5.53 5.03
C ILE A 175 -10.77 5.30 5.49
N VAL A 176 -10.92 4.84 6.73
CA VAL A 176 -12.19 4.73 7.47
C VAL A 176 -12.25 5.82 8.53
N ARG A 177 -13.44 6.35 8.83
CA ARG A 177 -13.61 7.40 9.84
C ARG A 177 -14.02 6.82 11.18
N ILE A 178 -13.34 7.24 12.25
CA ILE A 178 -13.79 6.93 13.61
C ILE A 178 -14.84 7.96 14.01
N GLY A 179 -16.09 7.51 14.05
CA GLY A 179 -17.24 8.28 14.51
C GLY A 179 -17.46 8.16 16.02
N SER A 180 -18.66 8.52 16.47
CA SER A 180 -19.11 8.29 17.85
C SER A 180 -19.49 6.82 18.11
N ASP A 181 -19.76 6.07 17.05
CA ASP A 181 -20.08 4.65 17.12
C ASP A 181 -18.83 3.82 16.80
N VAL A 182 -18.26 3.23 17.84
CA VAL A 182 -17.06 2.39 17.77
C VAL A 182 -17.33 1.09 16.99
N SER A 183 -18.53 0.52 17.12
CA SER A 183 -18.88 -0.72 16.42
C SER A 183 -19.02 -0.50 14.93
N ALA A 184 -19.61 0.63 14.53
CA ALA A 184 -19.70 1.03 13.13
C ALA A 184 -18.31 1.22 12.51
N ALA A 185 -17.40 1.90 13.20
CA ALA A 185 -16.03 2.10 12.71
C ALA A 185 -15.26 0.78 12.51
N ALA A 186 -15.51 -0.22 13.37
CA ALA A 186 -14.90 -1.54 13.23
C ALA A 186 -15.53 -2.37 12.10
N GLU A 187 -16.83 -2.20 11.83
CA GLU A 187 -17.53 -2.80 10.69
C GLU A 187 -17.03 -2.19 9.37
N ASP A 188 -17.01 -0.86 9.26
CA ASP A 188 -16.46 -0.15 8.10
C ASP A 188 -15.02 -0.56 7.79
N ALA A 189 -14.20 -0.80 8.82
CA ALA A 189 -12.82 -1.25 8.66
C ALA A 189 -12.72 -2.72 8.19
N ALA A 190 -13.64 -3.58 8.62
CA ALA A 190 -13.70 -4.96 8.15
C ALA A 190 -14.13 -5.01 6.68
N ASP A 191 -15.18 -4.26 6.33
CA ASP A 191 -15.67 -4.15 4.95
C ASP A 191 -14.59 -3.58 4.03
N ALA A 192 -13.90 -2.51 4.47
CA ALA A 192 -12.79 -1.93 3.73
C ALA A 192 -11.65 -2.93 3.52
N TRP A 193 -11.42 -3.86 4.44
CA TRP A 193 -10.41 -4.92 4.29
C TRP A 193 -10.86 -6.00 3.30
N ASP A 194 -12.13 -6.42 3.35
CA ASP A 194 -12.66 -7.47 2.47
C ASP A 194 -12.67 -6.99 1.01
N ASP A 195 -13.04 -5.72 0.79
CA ASP A 195 -12.95 -5.09 -0.53
C ASP A 195 -11.47 -4.99 -1.02
N VAL A 196 -10.45 -4.93 -0.14
CA VAL A 196 -9.02 -4.94 -0.57
C VAL A 196 -8.67 -6.31 -1.11
N THR A 197 -9.14 -7.36 -0.44
CA THR A 197 -8.88 -8.72 -0.88
C THR A 197 -9.57 -9.03 -2.20
N ASP A 198 -10.80 -8.56 -2.42
CA ASP A 198 -11.50 -8.81 -3.68
C ASP A 198 -10.83 -8.13 -4.88
N GLU A 199 -10.27 -6.93 -4.72
CA GLU A 199 -9.52 -6.23 -5.78
C GLU A 199 -8.14 -6.85 -6.07
N GLN A 200 -7.50 -7.49 -5.10
CA GLN A 200 -6.19 -8.12 -5.28
C GLN A 200 -6.26 -9.51 -5.95
N TRP A 201 -7.43 -10.16 -5.93
CA TRP A 201 -7.61 -11.54 -6.40
C TRP A 201 -8.69 -11.74 -7.49
N GLY A 202 -9.36 -10.66 -7.93
CA GLY A 202 -10.30 -10.65 -9.07
C GLY A 202 -9.65 -10.23 -10.39
#